data_AF-A0A8T2NJ23-F1
#
_entry.id   AF-A0A8T2NJ23-F1
#
_cell.length_a   1.000
_cell.length_b   1.000
_cell.length_c   1.000
_cell.angle_alpha   90.00
_cell.angle_beta   90.00
_cell.angle_gamma   90.00
#
_symmetry.space_group_name_H-M   'P 1'
#
loop_
_entity.id
_entity.type
_entity.pdbx_description
1 polymer ?
#
loop_
_entity_poly.entity_id
_entity_poly.type
_entity_poly.pdbx_seq_one_letter_code
_entity_poly.pdbx_strand_id
1 'polypeptide(L)'
;RPPKKNFVEVTELTDITYTSNLVKLRPGHINVVLVLTDNSKNILLSKFAKEVYSFTGSLTLHFSFLNVDKHIEWMDALLDFAPEALKADGDEEDAGHKMDYTGYVLALNGHKKYLCLFKPVYTGEDLDGKSSEEEGGASAGGARSRSGSREEQHTRKAMPRSRSTSTLQIHHKLDRLGLWMERLMEGTLP
;
A
#
# COMPACT_ATOMS: atom_id res chain seq x y z
N ARG A 1 -7.98 22.28 -2.72
CA ARG A 1 -8.23 22.70 -4.13
C ARG A 1 -8.14 21.45 -4.99
N PRO A 2 -9.08 21.19 -5.91
CA PRO A 2 -8.99 20.03 -6.78
C PRO A 2 -7.69 20.05 -7.61
N PRO A 3 -7.07 18.90 -7.89
CA PRO A 3 -5.89 18.81 -8.74
C PRO A 3 -6.13 19.44 -10.11
N LYS A 4 -5.14 20.19 -10.64
CA LYS A 4 -5.19 20.73 -12.01
C LYS A 4 -4.81 19.70 -13.07
N LYS A 5 -4.15 18.60 -12.67
CA LYS A 5 -3.67 17.53 -13.53
C LYS A 5 -4.56 16.28 -13.33
N ASN A 6 -4.80 15.55 -14.41
CA ASN A 6 -5.53 14.27 -14.38
C ASN A 6 -4.63 13.08 -14.01
N PHE A 7 -3.38 13.32 -13.63
CA PHE A 7 -2.39 12.29 -13.31
C PHE A 7 -1.54 12.70 -12.11
N VAL A 8 -0.99 11.71 -11.41
CA VAL A 8 0.00 11.88 -10.34
C VAL A 8 1.39 11.67 -10.95
N GLU A 9 2.27 12.65 -10.78
CA GLU A 9 3.67 12.56 -11.20
C GLU A 9 4.48 11.94 -10.07
N VAL A 10 5.04 10.76 -10.30
CA VAL A 10 5.85 10.03 -9.31
C VAL A 10 7.19 9.69 -9.95
N THR A 11 8.28 10.12 -9.31
CA THR A 11 9.65 9.96 -9.82
C THR A 11 10.42 8.91 -9.02
N GLU A 12 11.25 8.10 -9.67
CA GLU A 12 12.14 7.18 -8.96
C GLU A 12 13.20 7.99 -8.18
N LEU A 13 13.35 7.71 -6.89
CA LEU A 13 14.41 8.25 -6.07
C LEU A 13 15.67 7.41 -6.31
N THR A 14 16.64 8.01 -6.98
CA THR A 14 17.96 7.44 -7.29
C THR A 14 19.05 8.41 -6.85
N ASP A 15 20.31 8.02 -6.95
CA ASP A 15 21.47 8.90 -6.77
C ASP A 15 21.39 10.20 -7.61
N ILE A 16 20.89 10.09 -8.84
CA ILE A 16 20.71 11.22 -9.76
C ILE A 16 19.62 12.18 -9.26
N THR A 17 18.47 11.66 -8.80
CA THR A 17 17.31 12.48 -8.42
C THR A 17 17.33 12.87 -6.94
N TYR A 18 18.17 12.24 -6.12
CA TYR A 18 18.29 12.46 -4.67
C TYR A 18 18.52 13.93 -4.32
N THR A 19 19.45 14.58 -5.03
CA THR A 19 19.81 15.97 -4.73
C THR A 19 18.63 16.91 -4.98
N SER A 20 17.90 16.77 -6.09
CA SER A 20 16.76 17.65 -6.41
C SER A 20 15.52 17.32 -5.59
N ASN A 21 15.29 16.05 -5.31
CA ASN A 21 14.04 15.56 -4.74
C ASN A 21 14.10 15.43 -3.22
N LEU A 22 15.27 15.60 -2.58
CA LEU A 22 15.41 15.57 -1.12
C LEU A 22 16.32 16.68 -0.59
N VAL A 23 17.60 16.71 -1.00
CA VAL A 23 18.62 17.57 -0.37
C VAL A 23 18.35 19.06 -0.62
N LYS A 24 18.06 19.43 -1.86
CA LYS A 24 17.83 20.82 -2.29
C LYS A 24 16.34 21.18 -2.37
N LEU A 25 15.48 20.39 -1.74
CA LEU A 25 14.08 20.77 -1.62
C LEU A 25 13.95 22.09 -0.87
N ARG A 26 13.09 22.98 -1.38
CA ARG A 26 12.82 24.26 -0.73
C ARG A 26 12.29 24.03 0.69
N PRO A 27 12.62 24.89 1.67
CA PRO A 27 12.03 24.85 2.99
C PRO A 27 10.50 24.74 2.93
N GLY A 28 9.92 23.85 3.76
CA GLY A 28 8.48 23.59 3.79
C GLY A 28 7.96 22.65 2.69
N HIS A 29 8.80 22.20 1.75
CA HIS A 29 8.45 21.15 0.80
C HIS A 29 8.75 19.77 1.37
N ILE A 30 7.89 18.79 1.11
CA ILE A 30 8.05 17.41 1.59
C ILE A 30 8.03 16.49 0.38
N ASN A 31 8.95 15.53 0.33
CA ASN A 31 8.85 14.42 -0.59
C ASN A 31 8.21 13.22 0.10
N VAL A 32 7.09 12.76 -0.46
CA VAL A 32 6.39 11.55 -0.03
C VAL A 32 6.87 10.41 -0.90
N VAL A 33 7.64 9.50 -0.30
CA VAL A 33 8.38 8.44 -0.99
C VAL A 33 7.73 7.09 -0.68
N LEU A 34 7.11 6.46 -1.67
CA LEU A 34 6.63 5.08 -1.58
C LEU A 34 7.80 4.10 -1.72
N VAL A 35 7.91 3.14 -0.80
CA VAL A 35 8.88 2.05 -0.88
C VAL A 35 8.24 0.82 -1.53
N LEU A 36 8.90 0.26 -2.54
CA LEU A 36 8.39 -0.85 -3.34
C LEU A 36 9.51 -1.75 -3.86
N THR A 37 9.11 -2.89 -4.42
CA THR A 37 9.96 -3.84 -5.17
C THR A 37 9.58 -3.86 -6.64
N ASP A 38 10.42 -4.40 -7.51
CA ASP A 38 10.13 -4.60 -8.93
C ASP A 38 8.82 -5.41 -9.12
N ASN A 39 8.60 -6.41 -8.27
CA ASN A 39 7.41 -7.26 -8.32
C ASN A 39 6.12 -6.55 -7.89
N SER A 40 6.20 -5.56 -7.00
CA SER A 40 5.04 -4.82 -6.47
C SER A 40 4.80 -3.47 -7.13
N LYS A 41 5.75 -3.00 -7.97
CA LYS A 41 5.79 -1.66 -8.56
C LYS A 41 4.47 -1.21 -9.18
N ASN A 42 3.92 -1.99 -10.11
CA ASN A 42 2.71 -1.59 -10.85
C ASN A 42 1.48 -1.47 -9.95
N ILE A 43 1.36 -2.40 -8.98
CA ILE A 43 0.21 -2.46 -8.07
C ILE A 43 0.28 -1.31 -7.07
N LEU A 44 1.43 -1.15 -6.41
CA LEU A 44 1.61 -0.12 -5.38
C LEU A 44 1.60 1.28 -5.96
N LEU A 45 2.20 1.54 -7.13
CA LEU A 45 2.13 2.86 -7.75
C LEU A 45 0.70 3.25 -8.12
N SER A 46 -0.09 2.30 -8.65
CA SER A 46 -1.49 2.57 -8.99
C SER A 46 -2.32 2.89 -7.74
N LYS A 47 -2.15 2.13 -6.66
CA LYS A 47 -2.85 2.37 -5.39
C LYS A 47 -2.37 3.67 -4.74
N PHE A 48 -1.06 3.90 -4.68
CA PHE A 48 -0.46 5.12 -4.14
C PHE A 48 -0.98 6.36 -4.84
N ALA A 49 -1.01 6.37 -6.18
CA ALA A 49 -1.54 7.48 -6.95
C ALA A 49 -3.01 7.80 -6.59
N LYS A 50 -3.84 6.78 -6.33
CA LYS A 50 -5.23 6.98 -5.88
C LYS A 50 -5.29 7.61 -4.49
N GLU A 51 -4.53 7.09 -3.54
CA GLU A 51 -4.49 7.56 -2.15
C GLU A 51 -3.99 9.02 -2.05
N VAL A 52 -2.97 9.38 -2.85
CA VAL A 52 -2.38 10.73 -2.79
C VAL A 52 -3.03 11.73 -3.74
N TYR A 53 -3.96 11.32 -4.61
CA TYR A 53 -4.50 12.14 -5.69
C TYR A 53 -5.04 13.48 -5.20
N SER A 54 -5.83 13.47 -4.12
CA SER A 54 -6.43 14.67 -3.51
C SER A 54 -5.40 15.69 -3.02
N PHE A 55 -4.16 15.25 -2.75
CA PHE A 55 -3.06 16.08 -2.23
C PHE A 55 -2.16 16.65 -3.33
N THR A 56 -2.30 16.18 -4.57
CA THR A 56 -1.48 16.66 -5.72
C THR A 56 -1.73 18.12 -6.10
N GLY A 57 -2.78 18.74 -5.56
CA GLY A 57 -2.98 20.19 -5.64
C GLY A 57 -1.98 21.00 -4.80
N SER A 58 -1.27 20.36 -3.87
CA SER A 58 -0.23 21.01 -3.06
C SER A 58 1.03 21.24 -3.88
N LEU A 59 1.54 22.48 -3.88
CA LEU A 59 2.81 22.83 -4.51
C LEU A 59 4.03 22.48 -3.64
N THR A 60 3.79 22.12 -2.38
CA THR A 60 4.85 21.78 -1.42
C THR A 60 5.08 20.28 -1.32
N LEU A 61 4.17 19.45 -1.86
CA LEU A 61 4.34 18.01 -1.89
C LEU A 61 4.98 17.57 -3.21
N HIS A 62 5.94 16.67 -3.08
CA HIS A 62 6.53 15.91 -4.18
C HIS A 62 6.27 14.44 -3.93
N PHE A 63 6.14 13.67 -4.99
CA PHE A 63 5.87 12.24 -4.89
C PHE A 63 6.99 11.49 -5.58
N SER A 64 7.58 10.53 -4.87
CA SER A 64 8.62 9.67 -5.40
C SER A 64 8.37 8.23 -5.02
N PHE A 65 9.10 7.31 -5.62
CA PHE A 65 9.19 5.94 -5.14
C PHE A 65 10.64 5.50 -5.01
N LEU A 66 10.92 4.62 -4.04
CA LEU A 66 12.20 3.98 -3.84
C LEU A 66 12.05 2.49 -4.15
N ASN A 67 12.90 1.95 -5.02
CA ASN A 67 12.96 0.53 -5.28
C ASN A 67 13.99 -0.14 -4.38
N VAL A 68 13.53 -0.94 -3.40
CA VAL A 68 14.44 -1.59 -2.44
C VAL A 68 15.22 -2.74 -3.04
N ASP A 69 14.79 -3.31 -4.17
CA ASP A 69 15.61 -4.32 -4.87
C ASP A 69 16.93 -3.71 -5.39
N LYS A 70 16.96 -2.38 -5.57
CA LYS A 70 18.13 -1.62 -6.02
C LYS A 70 18.81 -0.83 -4.91
N HIS A 71 18.04 -0.38 -3.91
CA HIS A 71 18.47 0.65 -2.96
C HIS A 71 18.25 0.27 -1.49
N ILE A 72 18.28 -1.02 -1.16
CA ILE A 72 18.09 -1.50 0.21
C ILE A 72 19.10 -0.89 1.20
N GLU A 73 20.38 -0.80 0.82
CA GLU A 73 21.43 -0.27 1.70
C GLU A 73 21.18 1.19 2.08
N TRP A 74 20.61 1.98 1.17
CA TRP A 74 20.22 3.37 1.46
C TRP A 74 19.06 3.43 2.47
N MET A 75 18.09 2.52 2.34
CA MET A 75 16.95 2.42 3.25
C MET A 75 17.38 1.99 4.66
N ASP A 76 18.22 0.97 4.75
CA ASP A 76 18.78 0.50 6.03
C ASP A 76 19.58 1.62 6.70
N ALA A 77 20.49 2.26 5.96
CA ALA A 77 21.27 3.38 6.49
C ALA A 77 20.38 4.55 6.95
N LEU A 78 19.32 4.89 6.21
CA LEU A 78 18.39 5.95 6.61
C LEU A 78 17.72 5.64 7.95
N LEU A 79 17.27 4.41 8.15
CA LEU A 79 16.56 3.99 9.34
C LEU A 79 17.49 3.83 10.55
N ASP A 80 18.76 3.48 10.33
CA ASP A 80 19.79 3.49 11.38
C ASP A 80 20.00 4.90 11.97
N PHE A 81 19.80 5.95 11.16
CA PHE A 81 19.87 7.35 11.63
C PHE A 81 18.57 7.87 12.26
N ALA A 82 17.45 7.16 12.11
CA ALA A 82 16.14 7.55 12.63
C ALA A 82 15.44 6.38 13.36
N PRO A 83 16.07 5.76 14.38
CA PRO A 83 15.53 4.60 15.08
C PRO A 83 14.18 4.90 15.77
N GLU A 84 13.91 6.16 16.12
CA GLU A 84 12.64 6.63 16.67
C GLU A 84 11.46 6.43 15.70
N ALA A 85 11.69 6.55 14.38
CA ALA A 85 10.64 6.36 13.38
C ALA A 85 10.21 4.89 13.27
N LEU A 86 11.09 3.96 13.66
CA LEU A 86 10.78 2.54 13.76
C LEU A 86 10.05 2.18 15.07
N LYS A 87 10.27 2.93 16.15
CA LYS A 87 9.73 2.64 17.49
C LYS A 87 8.31 3.14 17.75
N ALA A 88 7.72 3.89 16.81
CA ALA A 88 6.38 4.47 16.97
C ALA A 88 5.23 3.44 17.03
N ASP A 89 5.49 2.15 16.74
CA ASP A 89 4.58 1.04 17.01
C ASP A 89 5.34 -0.03 17.81
N GLY A 90 4.84 -0.32 19.00
CA GLY A 90 5.49 -1.16 20.01
C GLY A 90 5.41 -2.67 19.72
N ASP A 91 6.00 -3.12 18.63
CA ASP A 91 6.31 -4.54 18.40
C ASP A 91 7.82 -4.71 18.20
N GLU A 92 8.50 -5.05 19.29
CA GLU A 92 9.92 -5.46 19.33
C GLU A 92 10.10 -6.96 19.01
N GLU A 93 9.24 -7.56 18.19
CA GLU A 93 9.31 -9.00 17.87
C GLU A 93 9.61 -9.27 16.38
N ASP A 94 10.75 -8.79 15.85
CA ASP A 94 11.44 -9.51 14.76
C ASP A 94 12.88 -9.01 14.53
N ALA A 95 13.74 -9.09 15.54
CA ALA A 95 15.16 -8.72 15.40
C ALA A 95 15.99 -9.72 14.56
N GLY A 96 15.35 -10.68 13.89
CA GLY A 96 16.00 -11.78 13.16
C GLY A 96 15.72 -11.84 11.65
N HIS A 97 14.61 -11.25 11.16
CA HIS A 97 14.33 -11.20 9.73
C HIS A 97 14.69 -9.87 9.10
N LYS A 98 15.17 -9.95 7.85
CA LYS A 98 15.30 -8.80 6.96
C LYS A 98 13.95 -8.09 6.86
N MET A 99 13.89 -6.84 7.30
CA MET A 99 12.67 -6.05 7.36
C MET A 99 12.08 -5.85 5.95
N ASP A 100 10.81 -6.25 5.74
CA ASP A 100 10.11 -6.01 4.46
C ASP A 100 9.55 -4.58 4.44
N TYR A 101 10.30 -3.67 3.82
CA TYR A 101 9.88 -2.27 3.64
C TYR A 101 8.84 -2.09 2.53
N THR A 102 8.43 -3.14 1.82
CA THR A 102 7.45 -3.02 0.73
C THR A 102 6.16 -2.40 1.25
N GLY A 103 5.73 -1.30 0.64
CA GLY A 103 4.52 -0.56 1.00
C GLY A 103 4.73 0.52 2.07
N TYR A 104 5.93 0.67 2.62
CA TYR A 104 6.24 1.77 3.53
C TYR A 104 6.16 3.10 2.77
N VAL A 105 5.77 4.18 3.45
CA VAL A 105 5.78 5.53 2.85
C VAL A 105 6.54 6.47 3.78
N LEU A 106 7.52 7.19 3.24
CA LEU A 106 8.32 8.16 4.00
C LEU A 106 7.91 9.57 3.61
N ALA A 107 7.72 10.45 4.59
CA ALA A 107 7.68 11.90 4.36
C ALA A 107 9.04 12.49 4.75
N LEU A 108 9.78 13.00 3.77
CA LEU A 108 11.17 13.45 3.94
C LEU A 108 11.34 14.94 3.59
N ASN A 109 12.14 15.65 4.38
CA ASN A 109 12.65 16.98 4.04
C ASN A 109 14.11 17.16 4.51
N GLY A 110 15.01 17.45 3.57
CA GLY A 110 16.44 17.63 3.85
C GLY A 110 16.80 18.89 4.63
N HIS A 111 15.92 19.89 4.68
CA HIS A 111 16.17 21.18 5.33
C HIS A 111 16.04 21.12 6.85
N LYS A 112 15.02 20.39 7.35
CA LYS A 112 14.78 20.17 8.78
C LYS A 112 15.24 18.80 9.27
N LYS A 113 15.88 17.99 8.41
CA LYS A 113 16.13 16.55 8.65
C LYS A 113 14.86 15.84 9.13
N TYR A 114 13.73 16.22 8.54
CA TYR A 114 12.43 15.71 8.92
C TYR A 114 12.19 14.37 8.23
N LEU A 115 11.76 13.39 9.02
CA LEU A 115 11.37 12.06 8.59
C LEU A 115 10.13 11.64 9.39
N CYS A 116 9.04 11.32 8.69
CA CYS A 116 7.93 10.58 9.27
C CYS A 116 7.70 9.32 8.44
N LEU A 117 7.36 8.24 9.14
CA LEU A 117 7.17 6.93 8.53
C LEU A 117 5.71 6.49 8.64
N PHE A 118 5.13 6.10 7.51
CA PHE A 118 3.92 5.30 7.44
C PHE A 118 4.32 3.83 7.27
N LYS A 119 3.83 3.00 8.19
CA LYS A 119 3.94 1.55 8.10
C LYS A 119 2.60 0.96 7.64
N PRO A 120 2.60 0.03 6.67
CA PRO A 120 1.41 -0.75 6.32
C PRO A 120 0.80 -1.41 7.54
N VAL A 121 -0.49 -1.16 7.79
CA VAL A 121 -1.26 -1.89 8.82
C VAL A 121 -2.15 -2.89 8.09
N TYR A 122 -1.90 -4.18 8.26
CA TYR A 122 -2.77 -5.21 7.67
C TYR A 122 -4.08 -5.27 8.46
N THR A 123 -5.11 -4.61 7.95
CA THR A 123 -6.48 -4.79 8.44
C THR A 123 -7.00 -6.10 7.86
N GLY A 124 -6.77 -7.21 8.55
CA GLY A 124 -7.17 -8.56 8.16
C GLY A 124 -8.68 -8.79 8.15
N GLU A 125 -9.42 -8.03 7.34
CA GLU A 125 -10.81 -8.36 7.01
C GLU A 125 -10.78 -9.40 5.89
N ASP A 126 -10.61 -10.67 6.26
CA ASP A 126 -10.96 -11.78 5.39
C ASP A 126 -12.46 -11.67 5.10
N LEU A 127 -12.80 -11.25 3.86
CA LEU A 127 -14.16 -11.29 3.32
C LEU A 127 -14.63 -12.73 3.06
N ASP A 128 -14.33 -13.67 3.96
CA ASP A 128 -14.96 -14.97 4.01
C ASP A 128 -16.23 -14.83 4.86
N GLY A 129 -17.25 -14.25 4.21
CA GLY A 129 -18.60 -14.15 4.73
C GLY A 129 -19.12 -15.52 5.16
N LYS A 130 -19.14 -15.74 6.49
CA LYS A 130 -20.10 -16.62 7.16
C LYS A 130 -21.50 -16.32 6.63
N SER A 131 -22.08 -17.25 5.87
CA SER A 131 -23.52 -17.38 5.71
C SER A 131 -23.96 -18.78 6.16
N SER A 132 -23.85 -18.99 7.48
CA SER A 132 -24.71 -19.86 8.28
C SER A 132 -25.35 -18.87 9.26
N GLU A 133 -26.66 -18.76 9.49
CA GLU A 133 -27.73 -19.76 9.55
C GLU A 133 -29.09 -19.10 9.25
N GLU A 134 -30.00 -19.90 8.67
CA GLU A 134 -31.46 -20.01 8.88
C GLU A 134 -32.38 -18.81 9.22
N GLU A 135 -33.38 -18.62 8.35
CA GLU A 135 -34.84 -18.50 8.61
C GLU A 135 -35.50 -18.27 7.24
N GLY A 136 -36.62 -18.83 6.78
CA GLY A 136 -37.74 -19.61 7.30
C GLY A 136 -38.90 -19.40 6.30
N GLY A 137 -39.77 -20.39 6.07
CA GLY A 137 -41.09 -20.15 5.44
C GLY A 137 -41.47 -21.03 4.24
N ALA A 138 -42.39 -21.96 4.50
CA ALA A 138 -43.02 -22.88 3.55
C ALA A 138 -43.95 -22.21 2.52
N SER A 139 -44.10 -22.80 1.32
CA SER A 139 -45.37 -23.35 0.81
C SER A 139 -45.34 -23.79 -0.67
N ALA A 140 -45.66 -25.06 -0.88
CA ALA A 140 -46.51 -25.67 -1.91
C ALA A 140 -46.26 -25.46 -3.43
N GLY A 141 -46.03 -26.60 -4.11
CA GLY A 141 -46.87 -27.01 -5.26
C GLY A 141 -46.17 -27.34 -6.58
N GLY A 142 -46.32 -28.59 -7.05
CA GLY A 142 -46.35 -28.90 -8.49
C GLY A 142 -45.34 -29.91 -9.02
N ALA A 143 -45.76 -31.17 -9.13
CA ALA A 143 -45.02 -32.27 -9.74
C ALA A 143 -44.93 -32.17 -11.28
N ARG A 144 -43.83 -32.66 -11.88
CA ARG A 144 -43.80 -33.70 -12.95
C ARG A 144 -42.39 -33.99 -13.49
N SER A 145 -42.13 -35.28 -13.64
CA SER A 145 -40.89 -35.96 -14.04
C SER A 145 -40.45 -35.71 -15.50
N ARG A 146 -39.15 -35.84 -15.80
CA ARG A 146 -38.62 -36.76 -16.85
C ARG A 146 -37.08 -36.80 -16.99
N SER A 147 -36.59 -38.04 -16.91
CA SER A 147 -35.31 -38.67 -17.29
C SER A 147 -34.44 -38.03 -18.39
N GLY A 148 -33.11 -38.13 -18.22
CA GLY A 148 -32.11 -37.94 -19.28
C GLY A 148 -30.66 -38.19 -18.84
N SER A 149 -30.17 -39.42 -19.06
CA SER A 149 -28.81 -39.93 -18.84
C SER A 149 -27.70 -39.17 -19.57
N ARG A 150 -26.58 -38.87 -18.88
CA ARG A 150 -25.22 -39.30 -19.29
C ARG A 150 -24.15 -38.87 -18.27
N GLU A 151 -23.40 -39.86 -17.81
CA GLU A 151 -22.11 -39.69 -17.13
C GLU A 151 -21.08 -39.14 -18.12
N GLU A 152 -20.37 -38.06 -17.75
CA GLU A 152 -18.96 -37.92 -18.13
C GLU A 152 -18.24 -37.01 -17.13
N GLN A 153 -17.46 -37.69 -16.29
CA GLN A 153 -16.60 -37.16 -15.26
C GLN A 153 -15.27 -36.76 -15.92
N HIS A 154 -14.99 -35.47 -16.09
CA HIS A 154 -13.62 -35.00 -16.28
C HIS A 154 -13.40 -33.61 -15.67
N THR A 155 -12.81 -33.64 -14.47
CA THR A 155 -12.03 -32.61 -13.77
C THR A 155 -12.07 -31.18 -14.33
N ARG A 156 -12.90 -30.33 -13.71
CA ARG A 156 -12.66 -28.87 -13.75
C ARG A 156 -11.37 -28.62 -12.96
N LYS A 157 -10.26 -28.39 -13.66
CA LYS A 157 -9.04 -27.86 -13.04
C LYS A 157 -9.39 -26.53 -12.38
N ALA A 158 -9.53 -26.55 -11.05
CA ALA A 158 -9.58 -25.34 -10.25
C ALA A 158 -8.28 -24.56 -10.51
N MET A 159 -8.39 -23.44 -11.22
CA MET A 159 -7.29 -22.49 -11.31
C MET A 159 -6.98 -21.97 -9.91
N PRO A 160 -5.70 -21.78 -9.56
CA PRO A 160 -5.32 -21.43 -8.20
C PRO A 160 -5.80 -20.02 -7.90
N ARG A 161 -6.74 -19.88 -6.93
CA ARG A 161 -7.18 -18.60 -6.34
C ARG A 161 -6.02 -17.80 -5.70
N SER A 162 -4.84 -18.41 -5.58
CA SER A 162 -3.67 -17.86 -4.88
C SER A 162 -3.08 -16.57 -5.48
N ARG A 163 -3.19 -16.34 -6.80
CA ARG A 163 -2.65 -15.08 -7.41
C ARG A 163 -3.48 -13.85 -7.05
N SER A 164 -4.79 -14.02 -6.87
CA SER A 164 -5.68 -12.91 -6.53
C SER A 164 -5.48 -12.47 -5.08
N THR A 165 -5.29 -13.43 -4.17
CA THR A 165 -5.06 -13.16 -2.75
C THR A 165 -3.76 -12.37 -2.52
N SER A 166 -2.66 -12.72 -3.18
CA SER A 166 -1.39 -11.99 -3.01
C SER A 166 -1.44 -10.57 -3.55
N THR A 167 -2.12 -10.34 -4.69
CA THR A 167 -2.31 -8.98 -5.22
C THR A 167 -3.21 -8.12 -4.34
N LEU A 168 -4.24 -8.71 -3.71
CA LEU A 168 -5.12 -8.03 -2.75
C LEU A 168 -4.35 -7.65 -1.49
N GLN A 169 -3.52 -8.56 -0.96
CA GLN A 169 -2.64 -8.29 0.17
C GLN A 169 -1.68 -7.12 -0.11
N ILE A 170 -1.13 -7.02 -1.32
CA ILE A 170 -0.28 -5.89 -1.72
C ILE A 170 -1.08 -4.59 -1.80
N HIS A 171 -2.34 -4.63 -2.26
CA HIS A 171 -3.21 -3.44 -2.27
C HIS A 171 -3.49 -2.92 -0.85
N HIS A 172 -3.72 -3.81 0.11
CA HIS A 172 -4.02 -3.43 1.49
C HIS A 172 -2.83 -2.79 2.21
N LYS A 173 -1.60 -2.95 1.71
CA LYS A 173 -0.42 -2.31 2.32
C LYS A 173 -0.51 -0.78 2.37
N LEU A 174 -1.28 -0.16 1.48
CA LEU A 174 -1.45 1.30 1.44
C LEU A 174 -2.82 1.75 1.94
N ASP A 175 -3.58 0.85 2.58
CA ASP A 175 -4.82 1.26 3.22
C ASP A 175 -4.51 2.24 4.37
N ARG A 176 -5.39 3.22 4.54
CA ARG A 176 -5.21 4.36 5.46
C ARG A 176 -4.09 5.33 5.10
N LEU A 177 -3.39 5.16 3.98
CA LEU A 177 -2.40 6.15 3.53
C LEU A 177 -3.05 7.52 3.34
N GLY A 178 -4.25 7.60 2.76
CA GLY A 178 -4.99 8.86 2.65
C GLY A 178 -5.18 9.56 4.00
N LEU A 179 -5.58 8.84 5.04
CA LEU A 179 -5.74 9.38 6.40
C LEU A 179 -4.40 9.83 7.00
N TRP A 180 -3.34 9.04 6.80
CA TRP A 180 -2.00 9.43 7.25
C TRP A 180 -1.54 10.72 6.56
N MET A 181 -1.83 10.88 5.26
CA MET A 181 -1.57 12.11 4.50
C MET A 181 -2.35 13.31 5.04
N GLU A 182 -3.60 13.15 5.46
CA GLU A 182 -4.36 14.23 6.12
C GLU A 182 -3.65 14.70 7.38
N ARG A 183 -3.24 13.77 8.25
CA ARG A 183 -2.49 14.07 9.48
C ARG A 183 -1.13 14.72 9.20
N LEU A 184 -0.43 14.26 8.16
CA LEU A 184 0.82 14.88 7.70
C LEU A 184 0.60 16.36 7.35
N MET A 185 -0.47 16.64 6.61
CA MET A 185 -0.80 18.00 6.17
C MET A 185 -1.29 18.91 7.30
N GLU A 186 -1.94 18.34 8.32
CA GLU A 186 -2.33 19.04 9.54
C GLU A 186 -1.16 19.27 10.51
N GLY A 187 -0.04 18.57 10.31
CA GLY A 187 1.12 18.64 11.22
C GLY A 187 0.90 17.91 12.54
N THR A 188 0.03 16.89 12.55
CA THR A 188 -0.32 16.10 13.75
C THR A 188 0.37 14.73 13.79
N LEU A 189 1.30 14.49 12.86
CA LEU A 189 2.20 13.35 12.92
C LEU A 189 3.31 13.60 13.95
N PRO A 190 3.77 12.54 14.65
CA PRO A 190 4.85 12.61 15.63
C PRO A 190 6.18 13.01 15.01
#